data_AF-A0A938UG74-F1
#
_entry.id   AF-A0A938UG74-F1
#
_cell.length_a   1.000
_cell.length_b   1.000
_cell.length_c   1.000
_cell.angle_alpha   90.00
_cell.angle_beta   90.00
_cell.angle_gamma   90.00
#
_symmetry.space_group_name_H-M   'P 1'
#
loop_
_entity.id
_entity.type
_entity.pdbx_description
1 polymer ?
#
loop_
_entity_poly.entity_id
_entity_poly.type
_entity_poly.pdbx_seq_one_letter_code
_entity_poly.pdbx_strand_id
1 'polypeptide(L)' 'MLSVENLFADIPRVRPEEIITQIVRADDIRIERIVSFGQASPPGFWYDQETNEWVLLVKGSATLCFSDGREIDLVP' A
#
# COMPACT_ATOMS: atom_id res chain seq x y z
N MET A 1 -24.53 5.24 -4.51
CA MET A 1 -23.97 5.67 -5.80
C MET A 1 -22.48 5.39 -5.74
N LEU A 2 -21.94 4.55 -6.62
CA LEU A 2 -20.49 4.33 -6.66
C LEU A 2 -19.85 5.61 -7.21
N SER A 3 -19.01 6.27 -6.42
CA SER A 3 -18.17 7.38 -6.88
C SER A 3 -16.97 6.80 -7.62
N VAL A 4 -16.65 7.39 -8.78
CA VAL A 4 -15.40 7.09 -9.48
C VAL A 4 -14.34 8.05 -8.93
N GLU A 5 -13.31 7.50 -8.31
CA GLU A 5 -12.20 8.25 -7.74
C GLU A 5 -10.93 8.09 -8.58
N ASN A 6 -10.08 9.12 -8.56
CA ASN A 6 -8.79 9.11 -9.25
C ASN A 6 -7.68 8.81 -8.23
N LEU A 7 -6.98 7.70 -8.39
CA LEU A 7 -5.90 7.28 -7.50
C LEU A 7 -4.77 8.32 -7.38
N PHE A 8 -4.60 9.17 -8.41
CA PHE A 8 -3.56 10.20 -8.47
C PHE A 8 -4.00 11.59 -7.95
N ALA A 9 -5.26 11.75 -7.55
CA ALA A 9 -5.75 13.01 -7.02
C ALA A 9 -5.27 13.25 -5.58
N ASP A 10 -5.08 14.53 -5.25
CA ASP A 10 -4.79 15.03 -3.89
C ASP A 10 -3.54 14.44 -3.21
N ILE A 11 -2.53 14.08 -4.01
CA ILE A 11 -1.24 13.62 -3.50
C ILE A 11 -0.36 14.83 -3.17
N PRO A 12 0.01 15.05 -1.88
CA PRO A 12 0.95 16.12 -1.51
C PRO A 12 2.35 15.80 -2.04
N ARG A 13 3.24 16.79 -2.04
CA ARG A 13 4.60 16.61 -2.58
C ARG A 13 5.47 15.64 -1.76
N VAL A 14 5.37 15.70 -0.43
CA VAL A 14 6.10 14.82 0.51
C VAL A 14 5.38 14.81 1.85
N ARG A 15 5.44 13.68 2.56
CA ARG A 15 5.07 13.55 3.97
C ARG A 15 6.04 12.63 4.72
N PRO A 16 6.20 12.80 6.04
CA PRO A 16 6.99 11.88 6.85
C PRO A 16 6.34 10.49 6.92
N GLU A 17 5.01 10.44 7.03
CA GLU A 17 4.23 9.20 7.09
C GLU A 17 3.54 8.88 5.76
N GLU A 18 3.23 7.60 5.58
CA GLU A 18 2.37 7.14 4.48
C GLU A 18 0.94 7.66 4.65
N ILE A 19 0.26 7.86 3.53
CA ILE A 19 -1.17 8.18 3.52
C ILE A 19 -1.93 6.92 3.13
N ILE A 20 -2.73 6.41 4.06
CA ILE A 20 -3.63 5.27 3.83
C ILE A 20 -5.06 5.80 3.74
N THR A 21 -5.72 5.54 2.61
CA THR A 21 -7.11 5.93 2.36
C THR A 21 -7.94 4.69 2.07
N GLN A 22 -8.94 4.40 2.88
CA GLN A 22 -9.90 3.35 2.59
C GLN A 22 -10.85 3.80 1.46
N ILE A 23 -10.81 3.10 0.32
CA ILE A 23 -11.69 3.35 -0.84
C ILE A 23 -12.99 2.54 -0.71
N VAL A 24 -12.86 1.26 -0.37
CA VAL A 24 -14.00 0.35 -0.19
C VAL A 24 -13.84 -0.42 1.11
N ARG A 25 -14.95 -0.54 1.85
CA ARG A 25 -15.10 -1.52 2.91
C ARG A 25 -16.43 -2.23 2.74
N ALA A 26 -16.35 -3.55 2.63
CA ALA A 26 -17.48 -4.46 2.75
C ALA A 26 -17.12 -5.56 3.76
N ASP A 27 -17.99 -6.56 3.91
CA ASP A 27 -17.85 -7.59 4.93
C ASP A 27 -16.51 -8.35 4.80
N ASP A 28 -16.19 -8.83 3.59
CA ASP A 28 -15.02 -9.68 3.34
C ASP A 28 -13.92 -9.00 2.51
N ILE A 29 -14.09 -7.73 2.14
CA ILE A 29 -13.11 -7.00 1.33
C ILE A 29 -12.86 -5.59 1.83
N ARG A 30 -11.57 -5.23 1.88
CA ARG A 30 -11.08 -3.88 2.11
C ARG A 30 -10.17 -3.49 0.96
N ILE A 31 -10.44 -2.34 0.35
CA ILE A 31 -9.58 -1.76 -0.69
C ILE A 31 -9.05 -0.44 -0.15
N GLU A 32 -7.72 -0.34 -0.10
CA GLU A 32 -7.00 0.83 0.39
C GLU A 32 -6.09 1.39 -0.72
N ARG A 33 -6.00 2.72 -0.78
CA ARG A 33 -4.96 3.44 -1.49
C ARG A 33 -3.87 3.80 -0.50
N ILE A 34 -2.64 3.41 -0.79
CA ILE A 34 -1.46 3.76 -0.02
C ILE A 34 -0.59 4.70 -0.87
N VAL A 35 -0.20 5.83 -0.29
CA VAL A 35 0.75 6.77 -0.90
C VAL A 35 1.97 6.89 -0.01
N SER A 36 3.09 6.37 -0.52
CA SER A 36 4.40 6.42 0.13
C SER A 36 5.30 7.43 -0.59
N PHE A 37 6.19 8.05 0.18
CA PHE A 37 7.20 9.04 -0.22
C PHE A 37 8.64 8.52 -0.02
N GLY A 38 8.81 7.21 0.12
CA GLY A 38 10.08 6.54 0.40
C GLY A 38 10.20 5.94 1.80
N GLN A 39 9.09 5.86 2.54
CA GLN A 39 9.04 5.11 3.79
C GLN A 39 9.31 3.62 3.57
N ALA A 40 9.76 2.97 4.64
CA ALA A 40 9.88 1.53 4.73
C ALA A 40 9.41 1.10 6.13
N SER A 41 9.04 -0.17 6.27
CA SER A 41 8.75 -0.77 7.56
C SER A 41 9.94 -0.61 8.53
N PRO A 42 9.71 -0.36 9.83
CA PRO A 42 10.78 -0.27 10.81
C PRO A 42 11.63 -1.55 10.87
N PRO A 43 12.92 -1.46 11.26
CA PRO A 43 13.75 -2.65 11.43
C PRO A 43 13.13 -3.66 12.39
N GLY A 44 13.09 -4.94 11.97
CA GLY A 44 12.52 -6.04 12.76
C GLY A 44 11.00 -6.12 12.77
N PHE A 45 10.29 -5.21 12.10
CA PHE A 45 8.84 -5.24 11.97
C PHE A 45 8.42 -6.13 10.78
N TRP A 46 7.39 -6.95 11.01
CA TRP A 46 6.73 -7.77 9.99
C TRP A 46 5.22 -7.62 10.11
N TYR A 47 4.54 -7.50 8.97
CA TYR A 47 3.09 -7.61 8.94
C TYR A 47 2.68 -9.07 9.10
N ASP A 48 1.84 -9.34 10.11
CA ASP A 48 1.18 -10.61 10.35
C ASP A 48 -0.32 -10.33 10.49
N GLN A 49 -1.09 -10.78 9.50
CA GLN A 49 -2.50 -10.41 9.35
C GLN A 49 -3.34 -11.68 9.17
N GLU A 50 -4.55 -11.67 9.74
CA GLU A 50 -5.52 -12.77 9.59
C GLU A 50 -6.11 -12.86 8.16
N THR A 51 -6.00 -11.78 7.39
CA THR A 51 -6.56 -11.65 6.05
C THR A 51 -5.49 -11.77 4.98
N ASN A 52 -5.83 -12.38 3.85
CA ASN A 52 -4.97 -12.34 2.67
C ASN A 52 -4.87 -10.92 2.12
N GLU A 53 -3.68 -10.51 1.71
CA GLU A 53 -3.43 -9.22 1.09
C GLU A 53 -3.00 -9.39 -0.38
N TRP A 54 -3.53 -8.54 -1.24
CA TRP A 54 -3.06 -8.38 -2.62
C TRP A 54 -2.70 -6.91 -2.82
N VAL A 55 -1.47 -6.68 -3.27
CA VAL A 55 -0.90 -5.33 -3.47
C VAL A 55 -0.57 -5.14 -4.94
N LEU A 56 -0.91 -3.95 -5.46
CA LEU A 56 -0.55 -3.49 -6.80
C LEU A 56 0.21 -2.17 -6.70
N LEU A 57 1.39 -2.11 -7.31
CA LEU A 57 2.07 -0.85 -7.54
C LEU A 57 1.48 -0.14 -8.76
N VAL A 58 0.90 1.04 -8.53
CA VAL A 58 0.31 1.86 -9.61
C VAL A 58 1.33 2.85 -10.20
N LYS A 59 2.25 3.37 -9.37
CA LYS A 59 3.30 4.31 -9.80
C LYS A 59 4.46 4.31 -8.80
N GLY A 60 5.68 4.47 -9.30
CA GLY A 60 6.90 4.54 -8.49
C GLY A 60 7.64 3.21 -8.52
N SER A 61 8.18 2.81 -7.38
CA SER A 61 8.87 1.54 -7.17
C SER A 61 8.80 1.18 -5.69
N ALA A 62 8.76 -0.12 -5.37
CA ALA A 62 8.82 -0.61 -4.00
C ALA A 62 9.46 -2.00 -3.97
N THR A 63 9.94 -2.42 -2.81
CA THR A 63 10.41 -3.79 -2.58
C THR A 63 9.63 -4.39 -1.43
N LEU A 64 9.10 -5.60 -1.63
CA LEU A 64 8.46 -6.38 -0.57
C LEU A 64 9.41 -7.48 -0.11
N CYS A 65 9.68 -7.53 1.18
CA CYS A 65 10.39 -8.63 1.82
C CYS A 65 9.37 -9.60 2.44
N PHE A 66 9.70 -10.89 2.45
CA PHE A 66 8.93 -11.95 3.09
C PHE A 66 9.76 -12.63 4.19
N SER A 67 9.10 -13.18 5.20
CA SER A 67 9.76 -13.77 6.37
C SER A 67 10.63 -15.00 6.04
N ASP A 68 10.42 -15.61 4.87
CA ASP A 68 11.24 -16.70 4.34
C ASP A 68 12.48 -16.22 3.57
N GLY A 69 12.74 -14.91 3.58
CA GLY A 69 13.89 -14.28 2.94
C GLY A 69 13.69 -13.97 1.46
N ARG A 70 12.51 -14.23 0.88
CA ARG A 70 12.22 -13.77 -0.48
C ARG A 70 12.07 -12.24 -0.51
N GLU A 71 12.48 -11.67 -1.63
CA GLU A 71 12.26 -10.26 -1.97
C GLU A 71 11.60 -10.17 -3.34
N ILE A 72 10.68 -9.23 -3.47
CA ILE A 72 9.99 -8.93 -4.72
C ILE A 72 10.07 -7.44 -4.97
N ASP A 73 10.76 -7.06 -6.04
CA ASP A 73 10.73 -5.69 -6.54
C ASP A 73 9.45 -5.47 -7.36
N LEU A 74 8.70 -4.46 -6.97
CA LEU A 74 7.58 -3.93 -7.71
C LEU A 74 8.09 -2.76 -8.55
N VAL A 75 8.07 -2.94 -9.87
CA VAL A 75 8.39 -1.93 -10.86
C VAL A 75 7.26 -1.83 -11.89
N PRO A 76 7.02 -0.66 -12.52
CA PRO A 76 6.03 -0.50 -13.57
C PRO A 76 6.33 -1.30 -14.84
#